data_AF-C4YDZ0-F1
#
_entry.id   AF-C4YDZ0-F1
#
_cell.length_a   1.000
_cell.length_b   1.000
_cell.length_c   1.000
_cell.angle_alpha   90.00
_cell.angle_beta   90.00
_cell.angle_gamma   90.00
#
_symmetry.space_group_name_H-M   'P 1'
#
loop_
_entity.id
_entity.type
_entity.pdbx_description
1 polymer ?
#
loop_
_entity_poly.entity_id
_entity_poly.type
_entity_poly.pdbx_seq_one_letter_code
_entity_poly.pdbx_strand_id
1 'polypeptide(L)'
;MSDTAKLSKKERKALSFRKSKEERDAEKEEKLERKRKAEEEKQEDVKDTEQDSLEQPKKKRKTRRGKKGKGVNGGKGPRFILFVGNLPYDIQQAELISHFKNSNPDRIRIRPDKGIAFLEFDNDTQEIQSKMELALRMHHTEIRNRKINVELTVGGGGNSEARIQKLKEKNEKVLEERKKRVDEGKKKKPASKPVVPSNVHPSRAALIN
;
A
#
# COMPACT_ATOMS: atom_id res chain seq x y z
N MET A 1 16.03 -46.89 -3.74
CA MET A 1 15.09 -46.22 -2.81
C MET A 1 15.91 -45.50 -1.76
N SER A 2 16.15 -44.19 -1.91
CA SER A 2 16.86 -43.39 -0.91
C SER A 2 15.88 -42.42 -0.25
N ASP A 3 15.56 -42.70 1.02
CA ASP A 3 14.72 -41.86 1.86
C ASP A 3 15.40 -40.52 2.12
N THR A 4 14.98 -39.49 1.38
CA THR A 4 15.45 -38.11 1.59
C THR A 4 14.82 -37.55 2.85
N ALA A 5 15.53 -37.66 3.97
CA ALA A 5 15.13 -37.10 5.25
C ALA A 5 14.79 -35.60 5.11
N LYS A 6 13.55 -35.23 5.43
CA LYS A 6 13.00 -33.90 5.21
C LYS A 6 13.54 -32.94 6.29
N LEU A 7 14.70 -32.34 6.02
CA LEU A 7 15.37 -31.38 6.91
C LEU A 7 14.43 -30.29 7.46
N SER A 8 14.56 -29.99 8.75
CA SER A 8 13.81 -28.95 9.47
C SER A 8 14.11 -27.55 8.92
N LYS A 9 13.17 -26.62 9.10
CA LYS A 9 13.29 -25.23 8.64
C LYS A 9 14.49 -24.50 9.29
N LYS A 10 14.91 -24.92 10.49
CA LYS A 10 16.11 -24.40 11.17
C LYS A 10 17.40 -24.94 10.54
N GLU A 11 17.44 -26.22 10.22
CA GLU A 11 18.61 -26.89 9.61
C GLU A 11 18.86 -26.37 8.18
N ARG A 12 17.79 -26.18 7.40
CA ARG A 12 17.88 -25.56 6.07
C ARG A 12 18.44 -24.13 6.10
N LYS A 13 18.14 -23.38 7.15
CA LYS A 13 18.64 -22.01 7.33
C LYS A 13 20.11 -22.01 7.78
N ALA A 14 20.52 -22.96 8.62
CA ALA A 14 21.92 -23.09 9.02
C ALA A 14 22.80 -23.52 7.83
N LEU A 15 22.34 -24.46 7.02
CA LEU A 15 23.02 -24.89 5.80
C LEU A 15 23.11 -23.75 4.78
N SER A 16 22.04 -22.96 4.62
CA SER A 16 22.11 -21.81 3.71
C SER A 16 23.11 -20.76 4.18
N PHE A 17 23.32 -20.57 5.49
CA PHE A 17 24.34 -19.67 6.05
C PHE A 17 25.78 -20.14 5.90
N ARG A 18 26.01 -21.46 5.78
CA ARG A 18 27.35 -22.04 5.58
C ARG A 18 27.79 -22.10 4.11
N LYS A 19 26.86 -21.98 3.15
CA LYS A 19 27.19 -21.95 1.70
C LYS A 19 27.86 -20.64 1.30
N SER A 20 28.84 -20.74 0.40
CA SER A 20 29.54 -19.59 -0.18
C SER A 20 28.58 -18.73 -1.03
N LYS A 21 28.99 -17.50 -1.34
CA LYS A 21 28.19 -16.59 -2.17
C LYS A 21 27.98 -17.16 -3.59
N GLU A 22 29.01 -17.79 -4.14
CA GLU A 22 28.99 -18.42 -5.47
C GLU A 22 28.05 -19.64 -5.52
N GLU A 23 28.08 -20.50 -4.49
CA GLU A 23 27.16 -21.66 -4.41
C GLU A 23 25.69 -21.23 -4.25
N ARG A 24 25.44 -20.13 -3.54
CA ARG A 24 24.08 -19.57 -3.39
C ARG A 24 23.54 -18.96 -4.68
N ASP A 25 24.41 -18.43 -5.52
CA ASP A 25 24.01 -17.81 -6.78
C ASP A 25 23.82 -18.89 -7.86
N ALA A 26 24.66 -19.93 -7.89
CA ALA A 26 24.44 -21.13 -8.71
C ALA A 26 23.14 -21.87 -8.35
N GLU A 27 22.82 -22.04 -7.06
CA GLU A 27 21.56 -22.68 -6.63
C GLU A 27 20.32 -21.83 -6.98
N LYS A 28 20.46 -20.50 -7.10
CA LYS A 28 19.39 -19.62 -7.59
C LYS A 28 19.21 -19.73 -9.10
N GLU A 29 20.29 -19.78 -9.86
CA GLU A 29 20.26 -19.93 -11.33
C GLU A 29 19.66 -21.28 -11.72
N GLU A 30 20.09 -22.39 -11.10
CA GLU A 30 19.52 -23.72 -11.36
C GLU A 30 18.01 -23.75 -11.03
N LYS A 31 17.60 -23.06 -9.96
CA LYS A 31 16.19 -22.95 -9.58
C LYS A 31 15.39 -22.06 -10.55
N LEU A 32 16.00 -21.04 -11.13
CA LEU A 32 15.40 -20.19 -12.16
C LEU A 32 15.24 -20.95 -13.48
N GLU A 33 16.24 -21.73 -13.88
CA GLU A 33 16.18 -22.57 -15.09
C GLU A 33 15.15 -23.68 -14.95
N ARG A 34 15.09 -24.39 -13.82
CA ARG A 34 14.03 -25.39 -13.56
C ARG A 34 12.63 -24.76 -13.58
N LYS A 35 12.52 -23.49 -13.17
CA LYS A 35 11.24 -22.78 -13.17
C LYS A 35 10.83 -22.35 -14.57
N ARG A 36 11.79 -21.96 -15.43
CA ARG A 36 11.56 -21.67 -16.85
C ARG A 36 11.18 -22.92 -17.64
N LYS A 37 11.93 -24.03 -17.46
CA LYS A 37 11.60 -25.32 -18.10
C LYS A 37 10.21 -25.83 -17.70
N ALA A 38 9.85 -25.72 -16.43
CA ALA A 38 8.51 -26.10 -15.94
C ALA A 38 7.38 -25.13 -16.36
N GLU A 39 7.72 -23.97 -16.93
CA GLU A 39 6.78 -22.98 -17.48
C GLU A 39 6.63 -23.15 -19.00
N GLU A 40 7.70 -23.59 -19.69
CA GLU A 40 7.69 -24.02 -21.09
C GLU A 40 6.96 -25.36 -21.29
N GLU A 41 7.21 -26.38 -20.46
CA GLU A 41 6.46 -27.65 -20.49
C GLU A 41 4.96 -27.43 -20.26
N LYS A 42 4.59 -26.43 -19.45
CA LYS A 42 3.19 -26.05 -19.23
C LYS A 42 2.57 -25.21 -20.34
N GLN A 43 3.37 -24.66 -21.25
CA GLN A 43 2.85 -23.96 -22.43
C GLN A 43 2.66 -24.93 -23.60
N GLU A 44 3.42 -26.03 -23.66
CA GLU A 44 3.23 -27.09 -24.65
C GLU A 44 2.00 -27.96 -24.34
N ASP A 45 1.73 -28.29 -23.07
CA ASP A 45 0.52 -29.04 -22.66
C ASP A 45 -0.82 -28.29 -22.88
N VAL A 46 -0.81 -26.97 -23.10
CA VAL A 46 -2.04 -26.15 -23.27
C VAL A 46 -2.53 -26.13 -24.72
N LYS A 47 -1.74 -26.58 -25.69
CA LYS A 47 -2.11 -26.51 -27.12
C LYS A 47 -2.91 -27.71 -27.64
N ASP A 48 -3.01 -28.82 -26.89
CA ASP A 48 -3.60 -30.07 -27.42
C ASP A 48 -4.81 -30.59 -26.63
N THR A 49 -5.45 -29.78 -25.78
CA THR A 49 -6.67 -30.21 -25.07
C THR A 49 -7.62 -29.04 -24.79
N GLU A 50 -8.09 -28.38 -25.85
CA GLU A 50 -9.31 -27.58 -25.79
C GLU A 50 -10.55 -28.49 -25.80
N GLN A 51 -10.73 -29.33 -24.78
CA GLN A 51 -12.07 -29.76 -24.35
C GLN A 51 -12.01 -30.51 -23.01
N ASP A 52 -12.72 -29.92 -22.06
CA ASP A 52 -13.26 -30.54 -20.86
C ASP A 52 -12.26 -31.04 -19.80
N SER A 53 -11.93 -30.18 -18.84
CA SER A 53 -12.20 -30.49 -17.42
C SER A 53 -11.76 -29.36 -16.47
N LEU A 54 -12.63 -29.11 -15.51
CA LEU A 54 -12.54 -28.12 -14.44
C LEU A 54 -11.30 -28.32 -13.54
N GLU A 55 -10.20 -27.61 -13.82
CA GLU A 55 -9.04 -27.63 -12.93
C GLU A 55 -8.99 -26.42 -11.97
N GLN A 56 -9.06 -26.73 -10.66
CA GLN A 56 -9.19 -25.75 -9.58
C GLN A 56 -7.96 -24.83 -9.47
N PRO A 57 -8.15 -23.50 -9.31
CA PRO A 57 -7.04 -22.59 -9.07
C PRO A 57 -6.41 -22.87 -7.69
N LYS A 58 -5.09 -23.10 -7.68
CA LYS A 58 -4.25 -23.20 -6.47
C LYS A 58 -4.67 -22.12 -5.47
N LYS A 59 -5.14 -22.54 -4.29
CA LYS A 59 -5.67 -21.68 -3.22
C LYS A 59 -4.60 -20.66 -2.78
N LYS A 60 -4.59 -19.49 -3.44
CA LYS A 60 -4.04 -18.26 -2.88
C LYS A 60 -4.64 -18.14 -1.48
N ARG A 61 -3.82 -18.03 -0.44
CA ARG A 61 -4.32 -17.70 0.91
C ARG A 61 -5.23 -16.49 0.74
N LYS A 62 -6.54 -16.69 0.95
CA LYS A 62 -7.54 -15.63 0.81
C LYS A 62 -7.03 -14.46 1.64
N THR A 63 -6.68 -13.37 0.97
CA THR A 63 -6.55 -12.10 1.65
C THR A 63 -7.91 -11.80 2.26
N ARG A 64 -7.92 -11.28 3.49
CA ARG A 64 -9.13 -10.96 4.26
C ARG A 64 -10.06 -9.90 3.60
N ARG A 65 -9.73 -9.50 2.36
CA ARG A 65 -10.46 -8.55 1.51
C ARG A 65 -11.41 -9.25 0.53
N GLY A 66 -11.39 -10.58 0.42
CA GLY A 66 -12.36 -11.32 -0.39
C GLY A 66 -13.76 -11.26 0.22
N LYS A 67 -14.80 -11.36 -0.61
CA LYS A 67 -16.25 -11.36 -0.30
C LYS A 67 -16.71 -12.32 0.84
N LYS A 68 -15.81 -13.15 1.38
CA LYS A 68 -16.00 -14.09 2.51
C LYS A 68 -15.01 -13.84 3.68
N GLY A 69 -14.48 -12.64 3.83
CA GLY A 69 -13.68 -12.27 5.00
C GLY A 69 -14.56 -12.18 6.24
N LYS A 70 -14.12 -12.75 7.37
CA LYS A 70 -14.69 -12.37 8.68
C LYS A 70 -14.27 -10.92 8.92
N GLY A 71 -15.21 -10.01 8.99
CA GLY A 71 -15.08 -8.62 9.45
C GLY A 71 -14.42 -8.56 10.83
N VAL A 72 -14.08 -7.35 11.25
CA VAL A 72 -13.68 -7.08 12.63
C VAL A 72 -14.85 -7.48 13.56
N ASN A 73 -14.55 -7.92 14.78
CA ASN A 73 -15.54 -8.39 15.76
C ASN A 73 -16.52 -9.51 15.30
N GLY A 74 -16.20 -10.24 14.22
CA GLY A 74 -17.08 -11.30 13.71
C GLY A 74 -18.07 -10.84 12.63
N GLY A 75 -17.99 -9.59 12.18
CA GLY A 75 -18.79 -9.06 11.08
C GLY A 75 -18.64 -9.86 9.78
N LYS A 76 -19.55 -9.65 8.82
CA LYS A 76 -19.53 -10.36 7.52
C LYS A 76 -19.13 -9.36 6.44
N GLY A 77 -17.93 -9.47 5.88
CA GLY A 77 -17.56 -8.60 4.76
C GLY A 77 -16.06 -8.37 4.55
N PRO A 78 -15.72 -7.70 3.44
CA PRO A 78 -14.35 -7.25 3.20
C PRO A 78 -13.94 -6.22 4.25
N ARG A 79 -12.79 -6.42 4.90
CA ARG A 79 -12.24 -5.42 5.82
C ARG A 79 -11.59 -4.27 5.06
N PHE A 80 -11.92 -3.04 5.44
CA PHE A 80 -11.23 -1.85 4.96
C PHE A 80 -10.16 -1.49 5.97
N ILE A 81 -8.94 -1.27 5.49
CA ILE A 81 -7.80 -1.01 6.36
C ILE A 81 -7.04 0.19 5.82
N LEU A 82 -6.82 1.18 6.68
CA LEU A 82 -5.88 2.27 6.46
C LEU A 82 -4.54 1.98 7.12
N PHE A 83 -3.48 2.37 6.46
CA PHE A 83 -2.13 2.36 6.97
C PHE A 83 -1.83 3.73 7.55
N VAL A 84 -1.30 3.75 8.77
CA VAL A 84 -0.75 4.95 9.41
C VAL A 84 0.74 4.70 9.62
N GLY A 85 1.59 5.58 9.10
CA GLY A 85 3.05 5.47 9.20
C GLY A 85 3.69 6.74 9.77
N ASN A 86 5.00 6.64 10.01
CA ASN A 86 5.82 7.69 10.64
C ASN A 86 5.34 8.08 12.05
N LEU A 87 4.75 7.12 12.77
CA LEU A 87 4.34 7.33 14.15
C LEU A 87 5.56 7.32 15.08
N PRO A 88 5.52 8.08 16.19
CA PRO A 88 6.51 7.95 17.23
C PRO A 88 6.47 6.55 17.87
N TYR A 89 7.62 6.04 18.30
CA TYR A 89 7.77 4.66 18.80
C TYR A 89 7.04 4.41 20.13
N ASP A 90 6.79 5.48 20.88
CA ASP A 90 6.12 5.51 22.18
C ASP A 90 4.63 5.92 22.09
N ILE A 91 4.06 5.91 20.89
CA ILE A 91 2.66 6.29 20.65
C ILE A 91 1.70 5.40 21.44
N GLN A 92 0.71 6.04 22.08
CA GLN A 92 -0.35 5.34 22.80
C GLN A 92 -1.61 5.20 21.95
N GLN A 93 -2.39 4.14 22.22
CA GLN A 93 -3.65 3.93 21.51
C GLN A 93 -4.64 5.07 21.73
N ALA A 94 -4.68 5.65 22.94
CA ALA A 94 -5.55 6.77 23.28
C ALA A 94 -5.29 8.00 22.39
N GLU A 95 -4.03 8.28 22.06
CA GLU A 95 -3.67 9.41 21.19
C GLU A 95 -4.17 9.21 19.76
N LEU A 96 -4.03 7.99 19.22
CA LEU A 96 -4.58 7.66 17.91
C LEU A 96 -6.11 7.74 17.92
N ILE A 97 -6.78 7.31 18.99
CA ILE A 97 -8.24 7.45 19.12
C ILE A 97 -8.64 8.94 19.11
N SER A 98 -7.95 9.77 19.89
CA SER A 98 -8.21 11.22 19.95
C SER A 98 -7.98 11.89 18.60
N HIS A 99 -6.86 11.57 17.93
CA HIS A 99 -6.52 12.11 16.62
C HIS A 99 -7.56 11.72 15.57
N PHE A 100 -7.93 10.44 15.53
CA PHE A 100 -8.86 9.87 14.55
C PHE A 100 -10.33 9.86 14.98
N LYS A 101 -10.71 10.65 16.00
CA LYS A 101 -12.06 10.68 16.59
C LYS A 101 -13.17 10.87 15.55
N ASN A 102 -12.98 11.77 14.59
CA ASN A 102 -13.96 12.05 13.54
C ASN A 102 -14.16 10.89 12.56
N SER A 103 -13.15 10.03 12.39
CA SER A 103 -13.24 8.84 11.53
C SER A 103 -13.76 7.60 12.27
N ASN A 104 -13.67 7.58 13.61
CA ASN A 104 -14.10 6.50 14.50
C ASN A 104 -13.74 5.07 13.99
N PRO A 105 -12.45 4.69 14.01
CA PRO A 105 -12.02 3.36 13.56
C PRO A 105 -12.47 2.24 14.52
N ASP A 106 -12.98 1.13 13.98
CA ASP A 106 -13.49 0.00 14.79
C ASP A 106 -12.37 -0.75 15.52
N ARG A 107 -11.19 -0.88 14.89
CA ARG A 107 -10.03 -1.50 15.53
C ARG A 107 -8.72 -0.87 15.10
N ILE A 108 -7.90 -0.53 16.08
CA ILE A 108 -6.56 0.00 15.88
C ILE A 108 -5.55 -1.10 16.22
N ARG A 109 -4.67 -1.44 15.26
CA ARG A 109 -3.53 -2.34 15.49
C ARG A 109 -2.24 -1.55 15.36
N ILE A 110 -1.58 -1.32 16.48
CA ILE A 110 -0.29 -0.61 16.55
C ILE A 110 0.86 -1.62 16.43
N ARG A 111 1.92 -1.21 15.74
CA ARG A 111 3.19 -1.93 15.63
C ARG A 111 4.31 -0.96 16.04
N PRO A 112 4.63 -0.91 17.35
CA PRO A 112 5.61 0.03 17.86
C PRO A 112 6.98 -0.25 17.26
N ASP A 113 7.33 -1.50 16.97
CA ASP A 113 8.61 -1.91 16.33
C ASP A 113 8.94 -1.14 15.04
N LYS A 114 7.93 -0.65 14.32
CA LYS A 114 8.10 0.04 13.04
C LYS A 114 7.53 1.45 13.01
N GLY A 115 6.95 1.94 14.11
CA GLY A 115 6.24 3.21 14.12
C GLY A 115 5.08 3.25 13.11
N ILE A 116 4.31 2.16 13.04
CA ILE A 116 3.15 2.05 12.13
C ILE A 116 1.91 1.56 12.86
N ALA A 117 0.74 1.95 12.38
CA ALA A 117 -0.54 1.43 12.84
C ALA A 117 -1.45 1.06 11.66
N PHE A 118 -2.42 0.20 11.91
CA PHE A 118 -3.49 -0.13 10.97
C PHE A 118 -4.82 0.21 11.60
N LEU A 119 -5.60 1.05 10.92
CA LEU A 119 -6.98 1.35 11.29
C LEU A 119 -7.87 0.42 10.47
N GLU A 120 -8.56 -0.51 11.12
CA GLU A 120 -9.53 -1.41 10.49
C GLU A 120 -10.94 -0.83 10.68
N PHE A 121 -11.71 -0.82 9.60
CA PHE A 121 -13.11 -0.41 9.55
C PHE A 121 -13.97 -1.60 9.06
N ASP A 122 -15.13 -1.77 9.68
CA ASP A 122 -16.12 -2.78 9.32
C ASP A 122 -17.07 -2.32 8.23
N ASN A 123 -17.31 -3.18 7.25
CA ASN A 123 -18.12 -2.89 6.06
C ASN A 123 -19.63 -3.01 6.30
N ASP A 124 -20.10 -2.65 7.48
CA ASP A 124 -21.51 -2.86 7.84
C ASP A 124 -22.41 -1.69 7.41
N THR A 125 -21.84 -0.53 7.03
CA THR A 125 -22.61 0.67 6.66
C THR A 125 -22.02 1.45 5.48
N GLN A 126 -22.87 2.16 4.73
CA GLN A 126 -22.45 3.07 3.65
C GLN A 126 -21.53 4.21 4.14
N GLU A 127 -21.59 4.53 5.44
CA GLU A 127 -20.76 5.53 6.11
C GLU A 127 -19.25 5.24 6.09
N ILE A 128 -18.84 4.00 5.78
CA ILE A 128 -17.42 3.62 5.76
C ILE A 128 -16.60 4.48 4.80
N GLN A 129 -17.18 4.87 3.66
CA GLN A 129 -16.48 5.71 2.68
C GLN A 129 -16.20 7.09 3.28
N SER A 130 -17.20 7.71 3.91
CA SER A 130 -17.06 9.00 4.58
C SER A 130 -16.06 8.96 5.73
N LYS A 131 -16.11 7.92 6.59
CA LYS A 131 -15.13 7.71 7.67
C LYS A 131 -13.70 7.59 7.15
N MET A 132 -13.53 6.83 6.07
CA MET A 132 -12.23 6.60 5.46
C MET A 132 -11.69 7.86 4.78
N GLU A 133 -12.55 8.65 4.14
CA GLU A 133 -12.18 9.94 3.55
C GLU A 133 -11.75 10.95 4.63
N LEU A 134 -12.46 11.02 5.75
CA LEU A 134 -12.09 11.85 6.91
C LEU A 134 -10.69 11.48 7.42
N ALA A 135 -10.40 10.18 7.58
CA ALA A 135 -9.08 9.71 8.00
C ALA A 135 -7.99 10.04 6.96
N LEU A 136 -8.27 9.87 5.66
CA LEU A 136 -7.33 10.21 4.58
C LEU A 136 -7.04 11.72 4.52
N ARG A 137 -8.01 12.56 4.87
CA ARG A 137 -7.81 14.02 4.96
C ARG A 137 -6.80 14.41 6.03
N MET A 138 -6.60 13.57 7.04
CA MET A 138 -5.60 13.79 8.09
C MET A 138 -4.20 13.30 7.71
N HIS A 139 -3.95 13.00 6.43
CA HIS A 139 -2.61 12.76 5.92
C HIS A 139 -1.73 14.02 6.13
N HIS A 140 -0.51 13.83 6.64
CA HIS A 140 0.44 14.89 7.03
C HIS A 140 0.05 15.79 8.20
N THR A 141 -0.96 15.41 8.97
CA THR A 141 -1.20 16.05 10.27
C THR A 141 -0.08 15.72 11.26
N GLU A 142 0.10 16.55 12.27
CA GLU A 142 1.20 16.42 13.22
C GLU A 142 0.75 15.74 14.51
N ILE A 143 1.48 14.70 14.91
CA ILE A 143 1.37 14.09 16.24
C ILE A 143 2.73 14.23 16.90
N ARG A 144 2.80 14.94 18.04
CA ARG A 144 4.04 15.18 18.78
C ARG A 144 5.19 15.69 17.87
N ASN A 145 4.88 16.68 17.04
CA ASN A 145 5.80 17.30 16.07
C ASN A 145 6.30 16.37 14.94
N ARG A 146 5.65 15.23 14.71
CA ARG A 146 5.91 14.34 13.58
C ARG A 146 4.73 14.32 12.62
N LYS A 147 5.01 14.52 11.33
CA LYS A 147 4.00 14.41 10.27
C LYS A 147 3.68 12.95 10.01
N ILE A 148 2.42 12.55 10.20
CA ILE A 148 1.99 11.17 10.01
C ILE A 148 1.58 10.92 8.56
N ASN A 149 1.78 9.69 8.09
CA ASN A 149 1.33 9.28 6.76
C ASN A 149 0.08 8.41 6.90
N VAL A 150 -1.05 8.86 6.35
CA VAL A 150 -2.29 8.06 6.28
C VAL A 150 -2.55 7.63 4.84
N GLU A 151 -2.58 6.33 4.56
CA GLU A 151 -2.70 5.79 3.20
C GLU A 151 -3.65 4.59 3.12
N LEU A 152 -4.28 4.40 1.97
CA LEU A 152 -5.09 3.22 1.69
C LEU A 152 -4.22 1.97 1.58
N THR A 153 -4.52 0.92 2.36
CA THR A 153 -3.81 -0.35 2.17
C THR A 153 -4.21 -1.01 0.85
N VAL A 154 -3.22 -1.44 0.08
CA VAL A 154 -3.42 -2.39 -1.03
C VAL A 154 -3.43 -3.80 -0.45
N GLY A 155 -4.55 -4.51 -0.58
CA GLY A 155 -4.67 -5.88 -0.06
C GLY A 155 -3.63 -6.78 -0.72
N GLY A 156 -2.81 -7.49 0.06
CA GLY A 156 -1.72 -8.31 -0.50
C GLY A 156 -0.76 -8.94 0.51
N GLY A 157 -0.58 -8.36 1.70
CA GLY A 157 0.26 -8.93 2.77
C GLY A 157 1.77 -9.00 2.45
N GLY A 158 2.62 -8.50 3.36
CA GLY A 158 4.09 -8.59 3.25
C GLY A 158 4.70 -7.72 2.15
N ASN A 159 5.96 -8.00 1.79
CA ASN A 159 6.66 -7.44 0.62
C ASN A 159 6.46 -8.33 -0.62
N SER A 160 5.24 -8.81 -0.84
CA SER A 160 4.95 -9.60 -2.05
C SER A 160 5.06 -8.72 -3.30
N GLU A 161 5.59 -9.28 -4.39
CA GLU A 161 5.72 -8.59 -5.68
C GLU A 161 4.38 -8.01 -6.14
N ALA A 162 3.28 -8.76 -5.95
CA ALA A 162 1.93 -8.30 -6.23
C ALA A 162 1.49 -7.09 -5.40
N ARG A 163 2.00 -6.90 -4.18
CA ARG A 163 1.76 -5.67 -3.39
C ARG A 163 2.58 -4.52 -3.96
N ILE A 164 3.84 -4.76 -4.28
CA ILE A 164 4.76 -3.74 -4.80
C ILE A 164 4.23 -3.20 -6.14
N GLN A 165 3.79 -4.08 -7.05
CA GLN A 165 3.24 -3.68 -8.35
C GLN A 165 1.95 -2.85 -8.20
N LYS A 166 1.01 -3.27 -7.36
CA LYS A 166 -0.21 -2.49 -7.06
C LYS A 166 0.07 -1.14 -6.41
N LEU A 167 1.15 -1.06 -5.61
CA LEU A 167 1.55 0.19 -4.98
C LEU A 167 2.17 1.14 -6.00
N LYS A 168 3.02 0.63 -6.90
CA LYS A 168 3.60 1.40 -8.01
C LYS A 168 2.50 1.96 -8.91
N GLU A 169 1.58 1.12 -9.38
CA GLU A 169 0.46 1.51 -10.25
C GLU A 169 -0.43 2.59 -9.60
N LYS A 170 -0.73 2.45 -8.30
CA LYS A 170 -1.48 3.49 -7.57
C LYS A 170 -0.70 4.79 -7.42
N ASN A 171 0.59 4.71 -7.09
CA ASN A 171 1.41 5.90 -6.92
C ASN A 171 1.55 6.65 -8.24
N GLU A 172 1.73 5.93 -9.34
CA GLU A 172 1.77 6.50 -10.70
C GLU A 172 0.47 7.21 -11.05
N LYS A 173 -0.69 6.58 -10.82
CA LYS A 173 -2.00 7.20 -11.02
C LYS A 173 -2.19 8.47 -10.17
N VAL A 174 -1.80 8.43 -8.90
CA VAL A 174 -1.88 9.61 -8.01
C VAL A 174 -0.94 10.72 -8.48
N LEU A 175 0.25 10.39 -8.99
CA LEU A 175 1.18 11.37 -9.56
C LEU A 175 0.63 12.01 -10.84
N GLU A 176 -0.03 11.24 -11.71
CA GLU A 176 -0.70 11.76 -12.89
C GLU A 176 -1.87 12.70 -12.52
N GLU A 177 -2.71 12.32 -11.57
CA GLU A 177 -3.81 13.17 -11.08
C GLU A 177 -3.28 14.48 -10.48
N ARG A 178 -2.16 14.43 -9.74
CA ARG A 178 -1.50 15.63 -9.21
C ARG A 178 -0.94 16.51 -10.33
N LYS A 179 -0.29 15.94 -11.35
CA LYS A 179 0.17 16.69 -12.53
C LYS A 179 -1.00 17.38 -13.23
N LYS A 180 -2.09 16.66 -13.51
CA LYS A 180 -3.30 17.20 -14.14
C LYS A 180 -3.88 18.37 -13.34
N ARG A 181 -4.00 18.26 -12.01
CA ARG A 181 -4.49 19.36 -11.16
C ARG A 181 -3.59 20.59 -11.20
N VAL A 182 -2.27 20.41 -11.23
CA VAL A 182 -1.31 21.52 -11.35
C VAL A 182 -1.43 22.20 -12.71
N ASP A 183 -1.56 21.42 -13.79
CA ASP A 183 -1.69 21.96 -15.15
C ASP A 183 -3.02 22.69 -15.36
N GLU A 184 -4.13 22.14 -14.84
CA GLU A 184 -5.43 22.81 -14.83
C GLU A 184 -5.43 24.07 -13.96
N GLY A 185 -4.73 24.04 -12.81
CA GLY A 185 -4.53 25.20 -11.96
C GLY A 185 -3.69 26.31 -12.62
N LYS A 186 -2.72 25.95 -13.46
CA LYS A 186 -1.96 26.90 -14.29
C LYS A 186 -2.82 27.49 -15.42
N LYS A 187 -3.66 26.68 -16.07
CA LYS A 187 -4.57 27.15 -17.13
C LYS A 187 -5.71 28.04 -16.60
N LYS A 188 -6.12 27.88 -15.34
CA LYS A 188 -7.19 28.66 -14.69
C LYS A 188 -6.71 29.94 -13.98
N LYS A 189 -5.40 30.21 -13.90
CA LYS A 189 -4.89 31.53 -13.50
C LYS A 189 -4.84 32.41 -14.75
N PRO A 190 -5.73 33.42 -14.92
CA PRO A 190 -5.44 34.47 -15.88
C PRO A 190 -4.18 35.20 -15.41
N ALA A 191 -3.34 35.62 -16.36
CA ALA A 191 -2.21 36.49 -16.08
C ALA A 191 -2.72 37.75 -15.34
N SER A 192 -2.58 37.77 -14.02
CA SER A 192 -2.80 38.98 -13.24
C SER A 192 -1.72 39.97 -13.68
N LYS A 193 -2.14 41.05 -14.34
CA LYS A 193 -1.33 42.22 -14.65
C LYS A 193 -0.55 42.66 -13.39
N PRO A 194 0.66 43.23 -13.54
CA PRO A 194 1.49 43.60 -12.39
C PRO A 194 0.72 44.56 -11.49
N VAL A 195 0.52 44.16 -10.23
CA VAL A 195 -0.11 44.96 -9.20
C VAL A 195 0.92 45.98 -8.72
N VAL A 196 0.75 47.24 -9.13
CA VAL A 196 1.45 48.37 -8.51
C VAL A 196 1.06 48.45 -7.03
N PRO A 197 2.02 48.64 -6.10
CA PRO A 197 1.75 48.68 -4.68
C PRO A 197 0.86 49.88 -4.32
N SER A 198 -0.20 49.62 -3.57
CA SER A 198 -1.30 50.55 -3.24
C SER A 198 -0.94 51.72 -2.32
N ASN A 199 0.34 52.07 -2.19
CA ASN A 199 0.82 53.02 -1.18
C ASN A 199 1.37 54.34 -1.77
N VAL A 200 1.04 54.65 -3.02
CA VAL A 200 1.43 55.90 -3.68
C VAL A 200 0.17 56.64 -4.15
N HIS A 201 -0.03 57.86 -3.64
CA HIS A 201 -1.15 58.72 -3.98
C HIS A 201 -1.08 59.15 -5.46
N PRO A 202 -2.21 59.15 -6.21
CA PRO A 202 -2.24 59.29 -7.67
C PRO A 202 -1.55 60.56 -8.22
N SER A 203 -1.51 61.63 -7.43
CA SER A 203 -0.81 62.88 -7.80
C SER A 203 0.71 62.76 -7.92
N ARG A 204 1.34 61.73 -7.33
CA ARG A 204 2.81 61.53 -7.37
C ARG A 204 3.26 60.63 -8.53
N ALA A 205 2.36 59.82 -9.09
CA ALA A 205 2.65 58.93 -10.21
C ALA A 205 2.71 59.65 -11.58
N ALA A 206 2.09 60.83 -11.69
CA ALA A 206 2.00 61.59 -12.95
C ALA A 206 3.24 62.45 -13.26
N LEU A 207 4.19 62.58 -12.32
CA LEU A 207 5.36 63.46 -12.43
C LEU A 207 6.67 62.73 -12.75
N ILE A 208 6.62 61.42 -13.01
CA ILE A 208 7.81 60.58 -13.29
C ILE A 208 7.75 59.99 -14.72
N ASN A 209 7.07 60.67 -15.65
CA ASN A 209 7.24 60.43 -17.09
C ASN A 209 7.89 61.65 -17.73
#